data_AF-A0A5R8P640-F1
#
_entry.id   AF-A0A5R8P640-F1
#
_cell.length_a   1.000
_cell.length_b   1.000
_cell.length_c   1.000
_cell.angle_alpha   90.00
_cell.angle_beta   90.00
_cell.angle_gamma   90.00
#
_symmetry.space_group_name_H-M   'P 1'
#
loop_
_entity.id
_entity.type
_entity.pdbx_description
1 polymer ?
#
loop_
_entity_poly.entity_id
_entity_poly.type
_entity_poly.pdbx_seq_one_letter_code
_entity_poly.pdbx_strand_id
1 'polypeptide(L)'
;MLDILALIVLAAATAAVAAILYPFGELAAEPKPSPPQRKPQPSAMWDTAVWVPGWPHEAPDHPPTVEESRSIMQSHKGCSRDECGRKRAAWDTLVAAGLVVPRGAR
;
A
#
# COMPACT_ATOMS: atom_id res chain seq x y z
N MET A 1 -54.31 -13.90 24.94
CA MET A 1 -53.90 -13.28 23.64
C MET A 1 -53.17 -11.97 23.85
N LEU A 2 -53.66 -11.07 24.70
CA LEU A 2 -53.01 -9.79 25.02
C LEU A 2 -51.59 -9.98 25.60
N ASP A 3 -51.39 -11.00 26.44
CA ASP A 3 -50.09 -11.29 27.07
C ASP A 3 -49.04 -11.76 26.07
N ILE A 4 -49.44 -12.55 25.06
CA ILE A 4 -48.53 -13.02 24.00
C ILE A 4 -48.07 -11.84 23.15
N LEU A 5 -48.98 -10.91 22.83
CA LEU A 5 -48.63 -9.69 22.10
C LEU A 5 -47.68 -8.79 22.91
N ALA A 6 -47.90 -8.65 24.22
CA ALA A 6 -47.02 -7.88 25.09
C ALA A 6 -45.59 -8.46 25.13
N LEU A 7 -45.45 -9.79 25.21
CA LEU A 7 -44.15 -10.46 25.19
C LEU A 7 -43.42 -10.28 23.86
N ILE A 8 -44.14 -10.37 22.73
CA ILE A 8 -43.55 -10.17 21.39
C ILE A 8 -43.05 -8.72 21.25
N VAL A 9 -43.84 -7.73 21.66
CA VAL A 9 -43.45 -6.32 21.57
C VAL A 9 -42.23 -6.04 22.45
N LEU A 10 -42.20 -6.58 23.66
CA LEU A 10 -41.05 -6.42 24.56
C LEU A 10 -39.78 -7.04 23.98
N ALA A 11 -39.86 -8.26 23.43
CA ALA A 11 -38.74 -8.93 22.78
C ALA A 11 -38.25 -8.19 21.52
N ALA A 12 -39.16 -7.63 20.73
CA ALA A 12 -38.79 -6.84 19.55
C ALA A 12 -38.09 -5.53 19.96
N ALA A 13 -38.59 -4.85 20.99
CA ALA A 13 -38.00 -3.62 21.51
C ALA A 13 -36.59 -3.86 22.06
N THR A 14 -36.38 -4.93 22.83
CA THR A 14 -35.05 -5.28 23.35
C THR A 14 -34.06 -5.64 22.24
N ALA A 15 -34.50 -6.39 21.22
CA ALA A 15 -33.66 -6.71 20.06
C ALA A 15 -33.28 -5.45 19.26
N ALA A 16 -34.21 -4.52 19.07
CA ALA A 16 -33.95 -3.25 18.38
C ALA A 16 -32.94 -2.38 19.15
N VAL A 17 -33.09 -2.25 20.47
CA VAL A 17 -32.14 -1.51 21.32
C VAL A 17 -30.77 -2.17 21.30
N ALA A 18 -30.69 -3.51 21.37
CA ALA A 18 -29.44 -4.23 21.28
C ALA A 18 -28.73 -4.00 19.93
N ALA A 19 -29.46 -4.01 18.81
CA ALA A 19 -28.89 -3.74 17.48
C ALA A 19 -28.37 -2.30 17.33
N ILE A 20 -28.98 -1.34 18.01
CA ILE A 20 -28.53 0.07 18.02
C ILE A 20 -27.28 0.24 18.87
N LEU A 21 -27.25 -0.35 20.07
CA LEU A 21 -26.18 -0.15 21.05
C LEU A 21 -24.96 -1.03 20.79
N TYR A 22 -25.17 -2.20 20.18
CA TYR A 22 -24.12 -3.14 19.82
C TYR A 22 -24.14 -3.32 18.30
N PRO A 23 -23.69 -2.31 17.51
CA PRO A 23 -23.51 -2.51 16.09
C PRO A 23 -22.58 -3.71 15.92
N PHE A 24 -23.11 -4.75 15.26
CA PHE A 24 -22.47 -6.04 14.97
C PHE A 24 -20.96 -5.92 15.10
N GLY A 25 -20.46 -6.44 16.23
CA GLY A 25 -19.07 -6.29 16.61
C GLY A 25 -18.18 -6.52 15.41
N GLU A 26 -17.32 -5.55 15.14
CA GLU A 26 -16.08 -5.82 14.45
C GLU A 26 -15.50 -7.01 15.22
N LEU A 27 -15.59 -8.21 14.63
CA LEU A 27 -14.79 -9.35 15.04
C LEU A 27 -13.40 -8.78 14.94
N ALA A 28 -12.89 -8.28 16.07
CA ALA A 28 -11.65 -7.54 16.14
C ALA A 28 -10.68 -8.42 15.37
N ALA A 29 -10.33 -7.97 14.16
CA ALA A 29 -9.42 -8.72 13.34
C ALA A 29 -8.26 -8.99 14.27
N GLU A 30 -8.01 -10.27 14.56
CA GLU A 30 -6.99 -10.63 15.53
C GLU A 30 -5.78 -9.77 15.20
N PRO A 31 -5.23 -9.00 16.17
CA PRO A 31 -4.13 -8.10 15.87
C PRO A 31 -3.05 -8.95 15.22
N LYS A 32 -2.94 -8.88 13.89
CA LYS A 32 -2.02 -9.73 13.16
C LYS A 32 -0.67 -9.39 13.77
N PRO A 33 0.04 -10.36 14.37
CA PRO A 33 1.28 -10.06 15.07
C PRO A 33 2.11 -9.23 14.11
N SER A 34 2.40 -8.00 14.53
CA SER A 34 3.20 -7.10 13.73
C SER A 34 4.46 -7.90 13.38
N PRO A 35 4.86 -7.99 12.10
CA PRO A 35 6.12 -8.60 11.74
C PRO A 35 7.16 -8.06 12.71
N PRO A 36 8.03 -8.91 13.30
CA PRO A 36 9.02 -8.43 14.26
C PRO A 36 9.69 -7.22 13.64
N GLN A 37 9.55 -6.06 14.29
CA GLN A 37 10.19 -4.85 13.83
C GLN A 37 11.68 -5.15 13.81
N ARG A 38 12.21 -5.46 12.64
CA ARG A 38 13.64 -5.63 12.44
C ARG A 38 14.21 -4.27 12.76
N LYS A 39 14.78 -4.11 13.96
CA LYS A 39 15.60 -2.94 14.29
C LYS A 39 16.53 -2.75 13.08
N PRO A 40 16.51 -1.59 12.41
CA PRO A 40 17.36 -1.36 11.25
C PRO A 40 18.78 -1.76 11.65
N GLN A 41 19.33 -2.78 11.01
CA GLN A 41 20.70 -3.15 11.27
C GLN A 41 21.58 -1.98 10.82
N PRO A 42 22.68 -1.64 11.53
CA PRO A 42 23.53 -0.49 11.22
C PRO A 42 24.14 -0.45 9.80
N SER A 43 23.95 -1.49 8.98
CA SER A 43 24.13 -1.39 7.52
C SER A 43 23.17 -0.39 6.85
N ALA A 44 22.17 0.12 7.59
CA ALA A 44 21.29 1.21 7.22
C ALA A 44 21.77 2.60 7.67
N MET A 45 23.03 2.75 8.13
CA MET A 45 23.70 4.05 8.01
C MET A 45 24.30 4.13 6.60
N TRP A 46 23.45 4.37 5.61
CA TRP A 46 23.95 5.03 4.43
C TRP A 46 24.22 6.46 4.86
N ASP A 47 25.45 6.94 4.69
CA ASP A 47 25.81 8.32 4.93
C ASP A 47 24.97 9.22 4.02
N THR A 48 23.79 9.61 4.49
CA THR A 48 22.85 10.44 3.75
C THR A 48 23.42 11.83 3.45
N ALA A 49 24.55 12.17 4.08
CA ALA A 49 25.34 13.37 3.83
C ALA A 49 26.05 13.38 2.46
N VAL A 50 26.11 12.25 1.74
CA VAL A 50 26.75 12.14 0.41
C VAL A 50 25.71 12.16 -0.74
N TRP A 51 24.44 12.42 -0.47
CA TRP A 51 23.46 12.56 -1.56
C TRP A 51 23.37 14.00 -2.02
N VAL A 52 24.03 14.29 -3.14
CA VAL A 52 23.81 15.52 -3.90
C VAL A 52 22.30 15.67 -4.16
N PRO A 53 21.70 16.87 -4.01
CA PRO A 53 20.32 17.10 -4.40
C PRO A 53 20.14 16.68 -5.88
N GLY A 54 19.32 15.66 -6.16
CA GLY A 54 19.24 15.03 -7.48
C GLY A 54 19.97 13.67 -7.61
N TRP A 55 19.99 12.90 -6.53
CA TRP A 55 20.36 11.47 -6.47
C TRP A 55 19.98 10.70 -7.76
N PRO A 56 20.93 10.02 -8.45
CA PRO A 56 21.21 10.20 -9.88
C PRO A 56 19.97 9.98 -10.75
N HIS A 57 19.55 11.07 -11.41
CA HIS A 57 18.51 11.05 -12.44
C HIS A 57 19.03 10.48 -13.78
N GLU A 58 20.36 10.30 -13.92
CA GLU A 58 21.02 9.66 -15.05
C GLU A 58 20.45 8.25 -15.29
N ALA A 59 20.22 7.92 -16.56
CA ALA A 59 19.85 6.56 -16.95
C ALA A 59 21.00 5.59 -16.63
N PRO A 60 20.70 4.35 -16.21
CA PRO A 60 21.73 3.32 -16.07
C PRO A 60 22.30 2.94 -17.44
N ASP A 61 23.58 2.53 -17.48
CA ASP A 61 24.26 2.07 -18.70
C ASP A 61 23.58 0.85 -19.35
N HIS A 62 22.88 0.06 -18.54
CA HIS A 62 22.17 -1.13 -18.96
C HIS A 62 20.72 -1.09 -18.47
N PRO A 63 19.77 -1.68 -19.23
CA PRO A 63 18.41 -1.83 -18.77
C PRO A 63 18.38 -2.55 -17.42
N PRO A 64 17.72 -2.00 -16.39
CA PRO A 64 17.59 -2.66 -15.11
C PRO A 64 16.77 -3.95 -15.24
N THR A 65 16.98 -4.88 -14.33
CA THR A 65 16.11 -6.05 -14.17
C THR A 65 14.70 -5.61 -13.73
N VAL A 66 13.73 -6.52 -13.79
CA VAL A 66 12.35 -6.24 -13.33
C VAL A 66 12.31 -5.85 -11.84
N GLU A 67 13.11 -6.52 -11.01
CA GLU A 67 13.15 -6.25 -9.56
C GLU A 67 13.77 -4.87 -9.28
N GLU A 68 14.91 -4.56 -9.90
CA GLU A 68 15.54 -3.24 -9.82
C GLU A 68 14.60 -2.15 -10.35
N SER A 69 13.87 -2.43 -11.43
CA SER A 69 12.90 -1.49 -11.99
C SER A 69 11.78 -1.16 -11.00
N ARG A 70 11.26 -2.15 -10.27
CA ARG A 70 10.26 -1.93 -9.22
C ARG A 70 10.84 -1.10 -8.08
N SER A 71 12.07 -1.38 -7.66
CA SER A 71 12.78 -0.61 -6.63
C SER A 71 12.98 0.84 -7.05
N ILE A 72 13.49 1.07 -8.27
CA ILE A 72 13.67 2.41 -8.86
C ILE A 72 12.34 3.16 -8.90
N MET A 73 11.25 2.54 -9.37
CA MET A 73 9.94 3.17 -9.41
C MET A 73 9.42 3.58 -8.02
N GLN A 74 9.78 2.83 -6.97
CA GLN A 74 9.42 3.16 -5.59
C GLN A 74 10.28 4.28 -5.01
N SER A 75 11.59 4.29 -5.29
CA SER A 75 12.51 5.33 -4.82
C SER A 75 12.30 6.67 -5.55
N HIS A 76 11.90 6.63 -6.82
CA HIS A 76 11.69 7.81 -7.67
C HIS A 76 10.20 8.18 -7.84
N LYS A 77 9.38 7.98 -6.79
CA LYS A 77 7.95 8.32 -6.81
C LYS A 77 7.71 9.79 -7.17
N GLY A 78 8.53 10.70 -6.64
CA GLY A 78 8.43 12.15 -6.87
C GLY A 78 9.03 12.65 -8.20
N CYS A 79 9.77 11.82 -8.94
CA CYS A 79 10.38 12.26 -10.18
C CYS A 79 9.40 12.19 -11.36
N SER A 80 9.49 13.13 -12.31
CA SER A 80 8.87 12.95 -13.63
C SER A 80 9.61 11.86 -14.44
N ARG A 81 8.89 11.11 -15.28
CA ARG A 81 9.51 10.17 -16.24
C ARG A 81 10.30 10.90 -17.33
N ASP A 82 9.95 12.15 -17.61
CA ASP A 82 10.59 12.92 -18.68
C ASP A 82 11.90 13.56 -18.25
N GLU A 83 12.04 13.80 -16.95
CA GLU A 83 13.21 14.48 -16.35
C GLU A 83 14.14 13.52 -15.59
N CYS A 84 13.73 12.25 -15.42
CA CYS A 84 14.51 11.23 -14.74
C CYS A 84 14.77 10.04 -15.68
N GLY A 85 15.96 10.01 -16.28
CA GLY A 85 16.44 8.92 -17.13
C GLY A 85 16.42 7.57 -16.41
N ARG A 86 16.73 7.55 -15.12
CA ARG A 86 16.63 6.33 -14.29
C ARG A 86 15.20 5.79 -14.19
N LYS A 87 14.22 6.67 -13.93
CA LYS A 87 12.80 6.30 -13.88
C LYS A 87 12.28 5.88 -15.25
N ARG A 88 12.73 6.55 -16.32
CA ARG A 88 12.40 6.19 -17.70
C ARG A 88 12.88 4.77 -18.02
N ALA A 89 14.16 4.46 -17.78
CA ALA A 89 14.71 3.14 -18.03
C ALA A 89 13.96 2.03 -17.27
N ALA A 90 13.66 2.25 -15.98
CA ALA A 90 12.87 1.31 -15.19
C ALA A 90 11.44 1.13 -15.72
N TRP A 91 10.78 2.22 -16.13
CA TRP A 91 9.46 2.15 -16.75
C TRP A 91 9.49 1.33 -18.04
N ASP A 92 10.47 1.59 -18.91
CA ASP A 92 10.58 0.92 -20.21
C ASP A 92 10.82 -0.59 -20.04
N THR A 93 11.66 -1.00 -19.09
CA THR A 93 11.82 -2.42 -18.71
C THR A 93 10.47 -3.03 -18.28
N LEU A 94 9.70 -2.34 -17.44
CA LEU A 94 8.42 -2.87 -16.95
C LEU A 94 7.36 -2.95 -18.06
N VAL A 95 7.37 -2.01 -19.02
CA VAL A 95 6.52 -2.09 -20.22
C VAL A 95 6.93 -3.27 -21.09
N ALA A 96 8.23 -3.42 -21.37
CA ALA A 96 8.75 -4.53 -22.17
C ALA A 96 8.43 -5.90 -21.52
N ALA A 97 8.43 -5.97 -20.19
CA ALA A 97 8.02 -7.15 -19.43
C ALA A 97 6.50 -7.36 -19.34
N GLY A 98 5.68 -6.47 -19.90
CA GLY A 98 4.20 -6.53 -19.84
C GLY A 98 3.61 -6.26 -18.45
N LEU A 99 4.39 -5.70 -17.53
CA LEU A 99 3.97 -5.40 -16.15
C LEU A 99 3.35 -4.00 -16.02
N VAL A 100 3.56 -3.14 -17.01
CA VAL A 100 3.00 -1.79 -17.09
C VAL A 100 2.43 -1.59 -18.49
N VAL A 101 1.19 -1.10 -18.57
CA VAL A 101 0.55 -0.72 -19.83
C VAL A 101 0.52 0.80 -19.93
N PRO A 102 1.22 1.41 -20.91
CA PRO A 102 1.16 2.86 -21.13
C PRO A 102 -0.27 3.33 -21.41
N ARG A 103 -0.71 4.39 -20.73
CA ARG A 103 -1.97 5.05 -21.08
C ARG A 103 -1.78 5.76 -22.42
N GLY A 104 -2.65 5.47 -23.39
CA GLY A 104 -2.59 6.00 -24.76
C GLY A 104 -2.21 4.96 -25.83
N ALA A 105 -1.82 3.74 -25.43
CA ALA A 105 -1.60 2.63 -26.36
C ALA A 105 -2.91 1.87 -26.70
N ARG A 106 -3.99 2.61 -27.01
CA ARG A 106 -5.27 2.04 -27.43
C ARG A 106 -5.58 2.46 -28.86
#